data_AF-A0A2V6GEV5-F1
#
_entry.id   AF-A0A2V6GEV5-F1
#
_cell.length_a   1.000
_cell.length_b   1.000
_cell.length_c   1.000
_cell.angle_alpha   90.00
_cell.angle_beta   90.00
_cell.angle_gamma   90.00
#
_symmetry.space_group_name_H-M   'P 1'
#
loop_
_entity.id
_entity.type
_entity.pdbx_description
1 polymer ?
#
loop_
_entity_poly.entity_id
_entity_poly.type
_entity_poly.pdbx_seq_one_letter_code
_entity_poly.pdbx_strand_id
1 'polypeptide(L)' 'MLIEGGGQLLGAALDAALVDRVQIYLGPIVIGGPVIAFAGRGAGRVIESVHLTKLAYTPIGQSICITGYPAVQEK' A
#
# COMPACT_ATOMS: atom_id res chain seq x y z
N MET A 1 7.36 -3.98 -13.58
CA MET A 1 6.74 -2.69 -13.96
C MET A 1 6.60 -1.84 -12.72
N LEU A 2 6.67 -0.51 -12.83
CA LEU A 2 6.41 0.41 -11.73
C LEU A 2 5.06 1.08 -11.95
N ILE A 3 4.23 1.13 -10.91
CA ILE A 3 2.91 1.78 -10.92
C ILE A 3 2.95 2.89 -9.87
N GLU A 4 2.79 4.13 -10.31
CA GLU A 4 2.72 5.32 -9.46
C GLU A 4 1.49 6.15 -9.87
N GLY A 5 0.90 6.86 -8.91
CA GLY A 5 -0.25 7.71 -9.14
C GLY A 5 -1.07 7.95 -7.87
N GLY A 6 -2.27 8.47 -8.04
CA GLY A 6 -3.20 8.68 -6.93
C GLY A 6 -3.82 7.38 -6.42
N GLY A 7 -4.51 7.47 -5.27
CA GLY A 7 -5.04 6.29 -4.57
C GLY A 7 -5.97 5.41 -5.41
N GLN A 8 -6.72 5.97 -6.36
CA GLN A 8 -7.60 5.20 -7.26
C GLN A 8 -6.83 4.25 -8.18
N LEU A 9 -5.72 4.71 -8.77
CA LEU A 9 -4.89 3.86 -9.64
C LEU A 9 -4.19 2.78 -8.82
N LEU A 10 -3.62 3.16 -7.68
CA LEU A 10 -2.88 2.24 -6.82
C LEU A 10 -3.81 1.17 -6.23
N GLY A 11 -5.00 1.54 -5.76
CA GLY A 11 -5.95 0.58 -5.22
C GLY A 11 -6.62 -0.28 -6.31
N ALA A 12 -6.87 0.24 -7.52
CA ALA A 12 -7.32 -0.59 -8.64
C ALA A 12 -6.28 -1.68 -9.00
N ALA A 13 -4.98 -1.37 -8.96
CA ALA A 13 -3.92 -2.35 -9.18
C ALA A 13 -3.88 -3.42 -8.08
N LEU A 14 -4.08 -3.03 -6.80
CA LEU A 14 -4.20 -3.98 -5.69
C LEU A 14 -5.45 -4.85 -5.81
N ASP A 15 -6.60 -4.25 -6.11
CA ASP A 15 -7.88 -4.95 -6.29
C ASP A 15 -7.83 -5.97 -7.43
N ALA A 16 -7.00 -5.71 -8.45
CA ALA A 16 -6.78 -6.61 -9.58
C ALA A 16 -5.67 -7.66 -9.32
N ALA A 17 -5.08 -7.68 -8.12
CA ALA A 17 -3.97 -8.56 -7.74
C ALA A 17 -2.76 -8.47 -8.68
N LEU A 18 -2.47 -7.26 -9.19
CA LEU A 18 -1.34 -6.99 -10.10
C LEU A 18 -0.07 -6.52 -9.39
N VAL A 19 -0.12 -6.38 -8.06
CA VAL A 19 0.96 -5.81 -7.25
C VAL A 19 1.76 -6.92 -6.59
N ASP A 20 3.01 -7.09 -6.99
CA ASP A 20 3.92 -8.04 -6.34
C ASP A 20 4.63 -7.42 -5.13
N ARG A 21 4.89 -6.12 -5.15
CA ARG A 21 5.63 -5.39 -4.12
C ARG A 21 5.04 -4.00 -3.91
N VAL A 22 4.89 -3.61 -2.65
CA VAL A 22 4.46 -2.28 -2.21
C VAL A 22 5.65 -1.53 -1.63
N GLN A 23 5.75 -0.23 -1.94
CA GLN A 23 6.67 0.71 -1.32
C GLN A 23 5.89 1.94 -0.86
N ILE A 24 5.89 2.22 0.44
CA ILE A 24 5.18 3.35 1.05
C ILE A 24 6.21 4.29 1.66
N TYR A 25 6.18 5.56 1.23
CA TYR A 25 7.03 6.61 1.79
C TYR A 25 6.19 7.45 2.75
N LEU A 26 6.52 7.38 4.04
CA LEU A 26 5.83 8.09 5.11
C LEU A 26 6.74 9.17 5.70
N GLY A 27 6.33 10.43 5.51
CA GLY A 27 7.00 11.59 6.10
C GLY A 27 6.37 12.02 7.43
N PRO A 28 7.07 12.82 8.25
CA PRO A 28 6.60 13.30 9.55
C PRO A 28 5.67 14.52 9.39
N ILE A 29 4.67 14.43 8.51
CA ILE A 29 3.75 15.53 8.17
C ILE A 29 2.31 15.01 8.27
N VAL A 30 1.45 15.77 8.96
CA VAL A 30 0.01 15.47 9.08
C VAL A 30 -0.77 16.52 8.29
N ILE A 31 -1.31 16.11 7.13
CA ILE A 31 -2.06 17.00 6.23
C ILE A 31 -3.56 17.01 6.57
N GLY A 32 -4.12 15.87 7.02
CA GLY A 32 -5.55 15.69 7.21
C GLY A 32 -6.33 15.53 5.89
N GLY A 33 -7.66 15.55 5.97
CA GLY A 33 -8.56 15.45 4.82
C GLY A 33 -8.98 14.01 4.44
N PRO A 34 -9.87 13.85 3.45
CA PRO A 34 -10.48 12.57 3.10
C PRO A 34 -9.64 11.71 2.14
N VAL A 35 -8.34 12.01 1.96
CA VAL A 35 -7.50 11.35 0.95
C VAL A 35 -7.09 9.96 1.43
N ILE A 36 -7.40 8.94 0.62
CA ILE A 36 -7.05 7.54 0.88
C ILE A 36 -5.87 7.14 -0.01
N ALA A 37 -4.80 6.60 0.59
CA ALA A 37 -3.58 6.21 -0.12
C ALA A 37 -3.80 5.08 -1.13
N PHE A 38 -4.67 4.12 -0.81
CA PHE A 38 -5.10 3.03 -1.69
C PHE A 38 -6.63 3.02 -1.73
N ALA A 39 -7.21 3.74 -2.69
CA ALA A 39 -8.65 3.83 -2.88
C ALA A 39 -9.11 2.82 -3.94
N GLY A 40 -10.32 2.29 -3.82
CA GLY A 40 -10.82 1.25 -4.72
C GLY A 40 -11.99 0.52 -4.07
N ARG A 41 -12.18 -0.75 -4.44
CA ARG A 41 -13.14 -1.64 -3.77
C ARG A 41 -12.75 -1.84 -2.30
N GLY A 42 -11.46 -2.06 -2.04
CA GLY A 42 -10.96 -2.29 -0.69
C GLY A 42 -11.50 -3.57 -0.05
N ALA A 43 -11.25 -3.74 1.24
CA ALA A 43 -11.75 -4.87 2.02
C ALA A 43 -12.89 -4.44 2.94
N GLY A 44 -13.97 -5.22 2.99
CA GLY A 44 -15.09 -4.97 3.90
C GLY A 44 -14.77 -5.35 5.35
N ARG A 45 -13.84 -6.29 5.53
CA ARG A 45 -13.36 -6.77 6.84
C ARG A 45 -11.84 -6.84 6.87
N VAL A 46 -11.26 -6.69 8.06
CA VAL A 46 -9.79 -6.79 8.26
C VAL A 46 -9.25 -8.14 7.77
N ILE A 47 -9.99 -9.24 7.99
CA ILE A 47 -9.58 -10.58 7.54
C ILE A 47 -9.50 -10.73 6.01
N GLU A 48 -10.19 -9.87 5.27
CA GLU A 48 -10.20 -9.84 3.80
C GLU A 48 -9.14 -8.87 3.23
N SER A 49 -8.43 -8.15 4.11
CA SER A 49 -7.48 -7.13 3.69
C SER A 49 -6.18 -7.73 3.16
N VAL A 50 -5.49 -6.96 2.32
CA VAL A 50 -4.16 -7.34 1.83
C VAL A 50 -3.14 -7.14 2.95
N HIS A 51 -2.65 -8.24 3.49
CA HIS A 51 -1.56 -8.21 4.48
C HIS A 51 -0.22 -8.18 3.76
N LEU A 52 0.70 -7.31 4.20
CA LEU A 52 2.06 -7.29 3.68
C LEU A 52 2.96 -8.20 4.52
N THR A 53 3.86 -8.91 3.83
CA THR A 53 4.86 -9.82 4.40
C THR A 53 6.25 -9.40 3.95
N LYS A 54 7.29 -9.98 4.57
CA LYS A 54 8.71 -9.67 4.29
C LYS A 54 8.97 -8.16 4.36
N LEU A 55 8.50 -7.56 5.45
CA LEU A 55 8.56 -6.12 5.66
C LEU A 55 10.01 -5.66 5.87
N ALA A 56 10.35 -4.55 5.21
CA ALA A 56 11.58 -3.82 5.42
C ALA A 56 11.27 -2.35 5.69
N TYR A 57 11.97 -1.78 6.67
CA TYR A 57 11.82 -0.40 7.11
C TYR A 57 13.15 0.31 6.89
N THR A 58 13.19 1.28 5.98
CA THR A 58 14.40 2.00 5.61
C THR A 58 14.22 3.49 5.90
N PRO A 59 14.97 4.05 6.86
CA PRO A 59 14.99 5.50 7.10
C PRO A 59 15.51 6.25 5.87
N ILE A 60 14.86 7.36 5.52
CA ILE A 60 15.27 8.28 4.44
C ILE A 60 15.15 9.71 4.98
N GLY A 61 16.27 10.25 5.47
CA GLY A 61 16.26 11.54 6.17
C GLY A 61 15.35 11.49 7.40
N GLN A 62 14.29 12.30 7.41
CA GLN A 62 13.28 12.32 8.47
C GLN A 62 12.04 11.45 8.17
N SER A 63 12.03 10.76 7.02
CA SER A 63 10.93 9.90 6.57
C SER A 63 11.32 8.42 6.68
N ILE A 64 10.35 7.54 6.46
CA ILE A 64 10.56 6.09 6.41
C ILE A 64 9.98 5.51 5.10
N CYS A 65 10.75 4.66 4.44
CA CYS A 65 10.25 3.79 3.38
C CYS A 65 9.90 2.43 3.97
N ILE A 66 8.65 2.02 3.81
CA ILE A 66 8.14 0.71 4.19
C ILE A 66 8.00 -0.09 2.90
N THR A 67 8.74 -1.19 2.77
CA THR A 67 8.62 -2.11 1.64
C THR A 67 8.03 -3.42 2.12
N GLY A 68 7.16 -4.04 1.32
CA GLY A 68 6.58 -5.34 1.62
C GLY A 68 5.97 -6.01 0.39
N TYR A 69 5.59 -7.27 0.55
CA TYR A 69 4.99 -8.09 -0.50
C TYR A 69 3.60 -8.55 -0.04
N PRO A 70 2.54 -8.38 -0.85
CA PRO A 70 1.23 -8.95 -0.51
C PRO A 70 1.35 -10.43 -0.16
N ALA A 71 0.74 -10.83 0.95
CA ALA A 71 0.61 -12.23 1.32
C ALA A 71 -0.15 -12.95 0.19
N VAL A 72 0.31 -14.14 -0.18
CA VAL A 72 -0.46 -15.00 -1.08
C VAL A 72 -1.74 -15.37 -0.33
N GLN A 73 -2.88 -14.85 -0.78
CA GLN A 73 -4.17 -15.32 -0.31
C GLN A 73 -4.44 -16.63 -1.05
N GLU A 74 -4.36 -17.77 -0.34
CA GLU A 74 -4.92 -19.02 -0.86
C GLU A 74 -6.43 -18.79 -1.04
N LYS A 75 -6.90 -18.97 -2.27
CA LYS A 75 -8.33 -18.89 -2.62
C LYS A 75 -9.07 -20.15 -2.20
#